data_AF-A0A7S1FDC9-F1
#
_entry.id   AF-A0A7S1FDC9-F1
#
_cell.length_a   1.000
_cell.length_b   1.000
_cell.length_c   1.000
_cell.angle_alpha   90.00
_cell.angle_beta   90.00
_cell.angle_gamma   90.00
#
_symmetry.space_group_name_H-M   'P 1'
#
loop_
_entity.id
_entity.type
_entity.pdbx_description
1 polymer ?
#
loop_
_entity_poly.entity_id
_entity_poly.type
_entity_poly.pdbx_seq_one_letter_code
_entity_poly.pdbx_strand_id
1 'polypeptide(L)'
;RCFHDHALMAGLNWLDNLWDAYDLGIRHGKVSWKALFQDLVSGIRRLNDFPLSDISAAQGDLEHLTVLQLLRIRVLNPNCALLGKGASKVQQFMQKLDTLLLQRIGMCVAGGMFGDLDEDAQHRLGRDIAIVSAAAATLQEPRWWVCFAAHHRIWFDPTSFKVSPIFPGGMGVLEIEDHSKVDPHSVGQRCLLDWEVCLVVSEHDVSLKRLCLHNPRVPSTTRPRELTLEEFPY
;
A
#
# COMPACT_ATOMS: atom_id res chain seq x y z
N ARG A 1 -7.49 8.72 -12.83
CA ARG A 1 -7.03 7.97 -11.64
C ARG A 1 -7.94 6.78 -11.47
N CYS A 2 -7.38 5.63 -11.16
CA CYS A 2 -8.18 4.46 -10.82
C CYS A 2 -8.91 4.74 -9.49
N PHE A 3 -10.13 4.23 -9.30
CA PHE A 3 -10.84 4.39 -8.02
C PHE A 3 -10.06 3.77 -6.85
N HIS A 4 -9.29 2.72 -7.14
CA HIS A 4 -8.35 2.11 -6.20
C HIS A 4 -7.30 3.09 -5.67
N ASP A 5 -6.78 3.98 -6.51
CA ASP A 5 -5.80 4.99 -6.09
C ASP A 5 -6.44 6.02 -5.16
N HIS A 6 -7.73 6.33 -5.38
CA HIS A 6 -8.47 7.23 -4.50
C HIS A 6 -8.72 6.59 -3.13
N ALA A 7 -9.13 5.32 -3.10
CA ALA A 7 -9.32 4.59 -1.84
C ALA A 7 -8.00 4.48 -1.06
N LEU A 8 -6.92 4.11 -1.74
CA LEU A 8 -5.58 4.09 -1.15
C LEU A 8 -5.21 5.45 -0.58
N MET A 9 -5.37 6.54 -1.35
CA MET A 9 -5.07 7.88 -0.86
C MET A 9 -5.96 8.31 0.30
N ALA A 10 -7.25 8.00 0.28
CA ALA A 10 -8.16 8.30 1.38
C ALA A 10 -7.69 7.60 2.67
N GLY A 11 -7.28 6.34 2.55
CA GLY A 11 -6.70 5.56 3.63
C GLY A 11 -5.40 6.13 4.18
N LEU A 12 -4.46 6.49 3.30
CA LEU A 12 -3.20 7.11 3.70
C LEU A 12 -3.42 8.48 4.38
N ASN A 13 -4.33 9.30 3.88
CA ASN A 13 -4.71 10.57 4.53
C ASN A 13 -5.29 10.33 5.93
N TRP A 14 -6.14 9.31 6.07
CA TRP A 14 -6.72 8.97 7.36
C TRP A 14 -5.66 8.49 8.36
N LEU A 15 -4.75 7.61 7.92
CA LEU A 15 -3.62 7.16 8.73
C LEU A 15 -2.70 8.33 9.13
N ASP A 16 -2.47 9.29 8.22
CA ASP A 16 -1.64 10.47 8.49
C ASP A 16 -2.23 11.31 9.61
N ASN A 17 -3.55 11.53 9.58
CA ASN A 17 -4.26 12.24 10.64
C ASN A 17 -4.29 11.44 11.96
N LEU A 18 -4.47 10.12 11.89
CA LEU A 18 -4.50 9.25 13.07
C LEU A 18 -3.14 9.23 13.77
N TRP A 19 -2.05 9.21 12.99
CA TRP A 19 -0.70 9.10 13.50
C TRP A 19 -0.01 10.43 13.79
N ASP A 20 -0.58 11.56 13.37
CA ASP A 20 -0.06 12.89 13.71
C ASP A 20 0.11 13.10 15.23
N ALA A 21 -0.68 12.38 16.04
CA ALA A 21 -0.56 12.35 17.49
C ALA A 21 0.68 11.60 18.03
N TYR A 22 1.37 10.81 17.21
CA TYR A 22 2.48 9.96 17.62
C TYR A 22 3.78 10.46 16.98
N ASP A 23 4.68 11.04 17.77
CA ASP A 23 6.02 11.42 17.29
C ASP A 23 6.90 10.18 17.11
N LEU A 24 6.85 9.58 15.92
CA LEU A 24 7.72 8.46 15.56
C LEU A 24 9.03 9.02 14.98
N GLY A 25 9.97 9.26 15.89
CA GLY A 25 11.27 9.87 15.65
C GLY A 25 12.11 9.23 14.54
N ILE A 26 13.05 10.02 14.01
CA ILE A 26 13.91 9.71 12.86
C ILE A 26 14.74 8.45 13.11
N ARG A 27 14.75 7.49 12.18
CA ARG A 27 15.65 6.34 12.23
C ARG A 27 17.11 6.81 12.17
N HIS A 28 17.96 6.22 12.99
CA HIS A 28 19.40 6.51 13.01
C HIS A 28 20.05 6.09 11.68
N GLY A 29 20.34 7.08 10.83
CA GLY A 29 21.05 6.94 9.58
C GLY A 29 21.51 8.31 9.11
N LYS A 30 22.66 8.39 8.43
CA LYS A 30 23.17 9.66 7.90
C LYS A 30 22.37 10.03 6.65
N VAL A 31 21.29 10.78 6.83
CA VAL A 31 20.51 11.36 5.72
C VAL A 31 21.29 12.54 5.15
N SER A 32 21.75 12.42 3.90
CA SER A 32 22.52 13.47 3.22
C SER A 32 21.63 14.65 2.81
N TRP A 33 20.36 14.38 2.49
CA TRP A 33 19.37 15.36 2.03
C TRP A 33 18.37 15.77 3.13
N LYS A 34 18.86 15.90 4.37
CA LYS A 34 18.00 16.16 5.54
C LYS A 34 17.09 17.39 5.37
N ALA A 35 17.64 18.51 4.89
CA ALA A 35 16.88 19.74 4.69
C ALA A 35 15.74 19.57 3.66
N LEU A 36 16.00 18.85 2.56
CA LEU A 36 14.99 18.55 1.55
C LEU A 36 13.83 17.76 2.15
N PHE A 37 14.12 16.70 2.92
CA PHE A 37 13.05 15.91 3.54
C PHE A 37 12.31 16.67 4.64
N GLN A 38 12.99 17.53 5.39
CA GLN A 38 12.32 18.41 6.37
C GLN A 38 11.30 19.33 5.69
N ASP A 39 11.65 19.92 4.55
CA ASP A 39 10.73 20.77 3.79
C ASP A 39 9.57 19.99 3.17
N LEU A 40 9.83 18.77 2.68
CA LEU A 40 8.78 17.90 2.14
C LEU A 40 7.79 17.42 3.22
N VAL A 41 8.30 17.03 4.40
CA VAL A 41 7.48 16.54 5.53
C VAL A 41 6.68 17.68 6.15
N SER A 42 7.27 18.87 6.29
CA SER A 42 6.57 20.06 6.80
C SER A 42 5.58 20.66 5.79
N GLY A 43 5.65 20.25 4.53
CA GLY A 43 4.84 20.81 3.45
C GLY A 43 5.24 22.23 3.04
N ILE A 44 6.39 22.74 3.51
CA ILE A 44 6.94 24.04 3.09
C ILE A 44 7.25 24.02 1.59
N ARG A 45 7.80 22.90 1.10
CA ARG A 45 8.05 22.67 -0.33
C ARG A 45 7.42 21.36 -0.78
N ARG A 46 6.97 21.32 -2.02
CA ARG A 46 6.52 20.12 -2.72
C ARG A 46 7.66 19.56 -3.56
N LEU A 47 7.54 18.31 -3.99
CA LEU A 47 8.57 17.67 -4.84
C LEU A 47 8.87 18.47 -6.11
N ASN A 48 7.87 19.13 -6.69
CA ASN A 48 8.02 19.92 -7.91
C ASN A 48 8.85 21.20 -7.72
N ASP A 49 9.12 21.61 -6.47
CA ASP A 49 9.88 22.80 -6.16
C ASP A 49 11.41 22.53 -6.12
N PHE A 50 11.81 21.27 -6.27
CA PHE A 50 13.21 20.85 -6.23
C PHE A 50 13.79 20.56 -7.62
N PRO A 51 15.08 20.84 -7.84
CA PRO A 51 15.78 20.38 -9.04
C PRO A 51 15.69 18.85 -9.19
N LEU A 52 15.51 18.38 -10.42
CA LEU A 52 15.44 16.93 -10.71
C LEU A 52 16.73 16.17 -10.34
N SER A 53 17.88 16.85 -10.31
CA SER A 53 19.14 16.29 -9.81
C SER A 53 19.05 15.91 -8.33
N ASP A 54 18.44 16.79 -7.54
CA ASP A 54 18.38 16.68 -6.08
C ASP A 54 17.39 15.59 -5.69
N ILE A 55 16.24 15.53 -6.37
CA ILE A 55 15.27 14.44 -6.20
C ILE A 55 15.92 13.08 -6.51
N SER A 56 16.69 13.01 -7.60
CA SER A 56 17.39 11.78 -7.98
C SER A 56 18.43 11.38 -6.94
N ALA A 57 19.22 12.34 -6.44
CA ALA A 57 20.25 12.10 -5.43
C ALA A 57 19.66 11.73 -4.06
N ALA A 58 18.45 12.21 -3.74
CA ALA A 58 17.75 11.91 -2.50
C ALA A 58 17.03 10.55 -2.47
N GLN A 59 16.90 9.84 -3.60
CA GLN A 59 16.18 8.55 -3.65
C GLN A 59 16.76 7.48 -2.72
N GLY A 60 18.08 7.46 -2.50
CA GLY A 60 18.73 6.53 -1.57
C GLY A 60 18.29 6.76 -0.12
N ASP A 61 18.16 8.03 0.26
CA ASP A 61 17.85 8.43 1.64
C ASP A 61 16.41 8.10 2.08
N LEU A 62 15.49 7.76 1.16
CA LEU A 62 14.13 7.32 1.50
C LEU A 62 14.13 6.11 2.45
N GLU A 63 15.13 5.24 2.36
CA GLU A 63 15.29 4.07 3.23
C GLU A 63 15.58 4.45 4.69
N HIS A 64 16.03 5.68 4.94
CA HIS A 64 16.34 6.18 6.28
C HIS A 64 15.18 6.97 6.92
N LEU A 65 14.13 7.27 6.16
CA LEU A 65 12.96 7.95 6.71
C LEU A 65 12.16 7.04 7.64
N THR A 66 11.23 7.59 8.40
CA THR A 66 10.25 6.83 9.19
C THR A 66 8.99 6.57 8.37
N VAL A 67 8.11 5.70 8.86
CA VAL A 67 6.80 5.45 8.21
C VAL A 67 6.00 6.74 8.13
N LEU A 68 5.97 7.55 9.19
CA LEU A 68 5.26 8.83 9.20
C LEU A 68 5.84 9.84 8.23
N GLN A 69 7.16 9.92 8.11
CA GLN A 69 7.79 10.82 7.15
C GLN A 69 7.45 10.42 5.72
N LEU A 70 7.54 9.13 5.39
CA LEU A 70 7.12 8.62 4.08
C LEU A 70 5.64 8.91 3.82
N LEU A 71 4.78 8.66 4.80
CA LEU A 71 3.35 8.90 4.73
C LEU A 71 3.03 10.38 4.48
N ARG A 72 3.63 11.28 5.26
CA ARG A 72 3.43 12.72 5.16
C ARG A 72 3.86 13.25 3.81
N ILE A 73 5.05 12.85 3.33
CA ILE A 73 5.52 13.19 1.99
C ILE A 73 4.52 12.70 0.94
N ARG A 74 3.99 11.47 1.09
CA ARG A 74 3.04 10.90 0.14
C ARG A 74 1.72 11.65 0.08
N VAL A 75 1.19 12.01 1.24
CA VAL A 75 -0.08 12.73 1.42
C VAL A 75 0.02 14.15 0.86
N LEU A 76 1.13 14.85 1.13
CA LEU A 76 1.36 16.22 0.65
C LEU A 76 1.67 16.30 -0.86
N ASN A 77 2.03 15.17 -1.49
CA ASN A 77 2.39 15.11 -2.92
C ASN A 77 1.48 14.13 -3.71
N PRO A 78 0.15 14.30 -3.72
CA PRO A 78 -0.78 13.31 -4.27
C PRO A 78 -0.73 13.18 -5.80
N ASN A 79 -0.13 14.15 -6.52
CA ASN A 79 -0.27 14.31 -7.98
C ASN A 79 1.05 14.30 -8.77
N CYS A 80 2.17 13.96 -8.14
CA CYS A 80 3.49 14.10 -8.76
C CYS A 80 3.76 13.15 -9.94
N ALA A 81 3.00 12.06 -10.12
CA ALA A 81 3.16 11.11 -11.23
C ALA A 81 2.65 11.61 -12.61
N LEU A 82 2.03 12.79 -12.71
CA LEU A 82 1.33 13.24 -13.94
C LEU A 82 2.15 14.21 -14.83
N LEU A 83 3.45 14.41 -14.59
CA LEU A 83 4.18 15.59 -15.08
C LEU A 83 5.16 15.32 -16.24
N GLY A 84 4.66 15.11 -17.46
CA GLY A 84 5.41 15.31 -18.72
C GLY A 84 6.77 14.58 -18.89
N LYS A 85 7.63 15.06 -19.81
CA LYS A 85 8.92 14.40 -20.17
C LYS A 85 9.96 14.36 -19.03
N GLY A 86 9.77 15.13 -17.94
CA GLY A 86 10.56 15.06 -16.71
C GLY A 86 9.95 14.17 -15.62
N ALA A 87 8.78 13.56 -15.89
CA ALA A 87 8.05 12.72 -14.94
C ALA A 87 8.87 11.54 -14.44
N SER A 88 9.81 11.00 -15.23
CA SER A 88 10.43 9.71 -14.90
C SER A 88 11.16 9.70 -13.57
N LYS A 89 11.94 10.74 -13.24
CA LYS A 89 12.69 10.80 -11.96
C LYS A 89 11.78 11.00 -10.76
N VAL A 90 10.81 11.91 -10.88
CA VAL A 90 9.81 12.16 -9.83
C VAL A 90 8.93 10.93 -9.64
N GLN A 91 8.55 10.26 -10.72
CA GLN A 91 7.78 9.02 -10.71
C GLN A 91 8.56 7.89 -10.06
N GLN A 92 9.85 7.71 -10.39
CA GLN A 92 10.71 6.73 -9.73
C GLN A 92 10.85 7.02 -8.23
N PHE A 93 10.99 8.29 -7.86
CA PHE A 93 11.03 8.69 -6.45
C PHE A 93 9.72 8.33 -5.74
N MET A 94 8.57 8.69 -6.32
CA MET A 94 7.25 8.38 -5.75
C MET A 94 6.97 6.88 -5.70
N GLN A 95 7.41 6.13 -6.72
CA GLN A 95 7.27 4.68 -6.75
C GLN A 95 8.11 4.04 -5.63
N LYS A 96 9.38 4.43 -5.47
CA LYS A 96 10.23 3.95 -4.38
C LYS A 96 9.64 4.31 -3.01
N LEU A 97 9.12 5.54 -2.88
CA LEU A 97 8.44 6.00 -1.68
C LEU A 97 7.21 5.15 -1.36
N ASP A 98 6.34 4.90 -2.35
CA ASP A 98 5.12 4.09 -2.18
C ASP A 98 5.48 2.65 -1.80
N THR A 99 6.49 2.05 -2.45
CA THR A 99 6.97 0.72 -2.10
C THR A 99 7.41 0.65 -0.64
N LEU A 100 8.30 1.56 -0.21
CA LEU A 100 8.81 1.58 1.16
C LEU A 100 7.73 1.88 2.19
N LEU A 101 6.82 2.81 1.88
CA LEU A 101 5.72 3.18 2.76
C LEU A 101 4.81 1.98 3.03
N LEU A 102 4.33 1.33 1.96
CA LEU A 102 3.39 0.22 2.08
C LEU A 102 4.06 -1.01 2.70
N GLN A 103 5.31 -1.32 2.34
CA GLN A 103 6.06 -2.38 3.02
C GLN A 103 6.10 -2.16 4.53
N ARG A 104 6.43 -0.94 4.98
CA ARG A 104 6.57 -0.66 6.40
C ARG A 104 5.25 -0.59 7.15
N ILE A 105 4.17 -0.11 6.52
CA ILE A 105 2.83 -0.23 7.10
C ILE A 105 2.51 -1.71 7.32
N GLY A 106 2.79 -2.56 6.33
CA GLY A 106 2.63 -4.01 6.45
C GLY A 106 3.47 -4.59 7.59
N MET A 107 4.74 -4.19 7.73
CA MET A 107 5.59 -4.61 8.84
C MET A 107 5.07 -4.16 10.21
N CYS A 108 4.57 -2.92 10.33
CA CYS A 108 3.99 -2.40 11.57
C CYS A 108 2.79 -3.23 12.03
N VAL A 109 1.97 -3.69 11.07
CA VAL A 109 0.80 -4.55 11.33
C VAL A 109 1.24 -5.98 11.63
N ALA A 110 2.15 -6.54 10.83
CA ALA A 110 2.62 -7.89 11.03
C ALA A 110 3.35 -8.08 12.37
N GLY A 111 4.03 -7.05 12.89
CA GLY A 111 4.56 -7.04 14.27
C GLY A 111 5.49 -8.20 14.64
N GLY A 112 6.10 -8.86 13.65
CA GLY A 112 6.87 -10.10 13.83
C GLY A 112 6.01 -11.37 14.05
N MET A 113 4.67 -11.26 14.03
CA MET A 113 3.74 -12.41 14.12
C MET A 113 3.92 -13.39 12.94
N PHE A 114 4.34 -12.87 11.79
CA PHE A 114 4.58 -13.64 10.57
C PHE A 114 6.04 -13.43 10.15
N GLY A 115 6.93 -14.28 10.68
CA GLY A 115 8.36 -14.23 10.39
C GLY A 115 8.72 -14.63 8.95
N ASP A 116 7.75 -15.11 8.18
CA ASP A 116 7.88 -15.65 6.84
C ASP A 116 7.37 -14.73 5.72
N LEU A 117 6.79 -13.57 6.05
CA LEU A 117 6.32 -12.62 5.04
C LEU A 117 7.50 -11.98 4.30
N ASP A 118 7.60 -12.28 3.01
CA ASP A 118 8.50 -11.57 2.10
C ASP A 118 8.11 -10.09 1.92
N GLU A 119 9.00 -9.32 1.30
CA GLU A 119 8.81 -7.89 1.06
C GLU A 119 7.55 -7.59 0.22
N ASP A 120 7.20 -8.48 -0.71
CA ASP A 120 6.03 -8.33 -1.57
C ASP A 120 4.73 -8.55 -0.78
N ALA A 121 4.70 -9.52 0.14
CA ALA A 121 3.58 -9.76 1.04
C ALA A 121 3.41 -8.62 2.03
N GLN A 122 4.50 -8.07 2.57
CA GLN A 122 4.47 -6.88 3.41
C GLN A 122 3.92 -5.66 2.65
N HIS A 123 4.38 -5.46 1.41
CA HIS A 123 3.87 -4.40 0.55
C HIS A 123 2.37 -4.53 0.28
N ARG A 124 1.91 -5.73 -0.09
CA ARG A 124 0.48 -6.02 -0.32
C ARG A 124 -0.33 -5.78 0.96
N LEU A 125 0.12 -6.30 2.10
CA LEU A 125 -0.55 -6.09 3.37
C LEU A 125 -0.68 -4.60 3.71
N GLY A 126 0.38 -3.82 3.57
CA GLY A 126 0.29 -2.37 3.84
C GLY A 126 -0.66 -1.64 2.90
N ARG A 127 -0.75 -2.05 1.63
CA ARG A 127 -1.76 -1.55 0.68
C ARG A 127 -3.17 -1.86 1.16
N ASP A 128 -3.42 -3.11 1.55
CA ASP A 128 -4.73 -3.56 2.02
C ASP A 128 -5.13 -2.88 3.32
N ILE A 129 -4.18 -2.66 4.24
CA ILE A 129 -4.40 -1.93 5.48
C ILE A 129 -4.78 -0.47 5.22
N ALA A 130 -4.10 0.22 4.30
CA ALA A 130 -4.48 1.57 3.92
C ALA A 130 -5.90 1.60 3.34
N ILE A 131 -6.23 0.65 2.46
CA ILE A 131 -7.58 0.50 1.89
C ILE A 131 -8.65 0.26 2.96
N VAL A 132 -8.43 -0.69 3.85
CA VAL A 132 -9.36 -1.00 4.95
C VAL A 132 -9.52 0.21 5.85
N SER A 133 -8.43 0.95 6.10
CA SER A 133 -8.48 2.20 6.87
C SER A 133 -9.37 3.25 6.21
N ALA A 134 -9.39 3.32 4.87
CA ALA A 134 -10.31 4.21 4.14
C ALA A 134 -11.79 3.82 4.36
N ALA A 135 -12.09 2.51 4.32
CA ALA A 135 -13.44 2.01 4.58
C ALA A 135 -13.86 2.23 6.04
N ALA A 136 -12.96 1.97 6.99
CA ALA A 136 -13.17 2.16 8.42
C ALA A 136 -13.38 3.63 8.82
N ALA A 137 -12.80 4.57 8.07
CA ALA A 137 -13.10 5.99 8.25
C ALA A 137 -14.59 6.32 8.02
N THR A 138 -15.29 5.51 7.21
CA THR A 138 -16.72 5.66 6.90
C THR A 138 -17.60 4.76 7.77
N LEU A 139 -17.15 3.53 8.03
CA LEU A 139 -17.87 2.51 8.81
C LEU A 139 -17.15 2.29 10.14
N GLN A 140 -17.63 2.96 11.20
CA GLN A 140 -16.96 2.98 12.50
C GLN A 140 -17.22 1.73 13.35
N GLU A 141 -18.31 1.00 13.10
CA GLU A 141 -18.68 -0.19 13.87
C GLU A 141 -19.19 -1.34 12.96
N PRO A 142 -18.84 -2.60 13.27
CA PRO A 142 -17.87 -3.00 14.30
C PRO A 142 -16.43 -2.60 13.92
N ARG A 143 -15.60 -2.36 14.94
CA ARG A 143 -14.24 -1.82 14.77
C ARG A 143 -13.25 -2.74 14.08
N TRP A 144 -13.48 -4.04 14.17
CA TRP A 144 -12.53 -5.04 13.70
C TRP A 144 -12.81 -5.41 12.25
N TRP A 145 -11.75 -5.47 11.46
CA TRP A 145 -11.79 -5.80 10.04
C TRP A 145 -11.01 -7.07 9.76
N VAL A 146 -11.48 -7.84 8.78
CA VAL A 146 -10.75 -9.01 8.26
C VAL A 146 -9.70 -8.53 7.27
N CYS A 147 -8.44 -8.84 7.56
CA CYS A 147 -7.32 -8.62 6.65
C CYS A 147 -6.59 -9.94 6.39
N PHE A 148 -5.87 -10.00 5.26
CA PHE A 148 -5.10 -11.17 4.87
C PHE A 148 -3.64 -10.78 4.65
N ALA A 149 -2.73 -11.61 5.14
CA ALA A 149 -1.29 -11.48 4.98
C ALA A 149 -0.73 -12.80 4.48
N ALA A 150 -0.47 -12.91 3.18
CA ALA A 150 -0.15 -14.18 2.53
C ALA A 150 -1.24 -15.25 2.81
N HIS A 151 -0.91 -16.32 3.54
CA HIS A 151 -1.85 -17.38 3.92
C HIS A 151 -2.45 -17.18 5.32
N HIS A 152 -2.16 -16.06 5.96
CA HIS A 152 -2.64 -15.75 7.29
C HIS A 152 -3.85 -14.83 7.22
N ARG A 153 -4.85 -15.15 8.03
CA ARG A 153 -5.95 -14.26 8.33
C ARG A 153 -5.63 -13.52 9.63
N ILE A 154 -5.88 -12.22 9.63
CA ILE A 154 -5.73 -11.37 10.80
C ILE A 154 -6.94 -10.49 11.01
N TRP A 155 -7.17 -10.11 12.25
CA TRP A 155 -8.18 -9.14 12.62
C TRP A 155 -7.48 -7.83 12.95
N PHE A 156 -7.90 -6.77 12.28
CA PHE A 156 -7.28 -5.46 12.37
C PHE A 156 -8.29 -4.43 12.90
N ASP A 157 -7.93 -3.69 13.94
CA ASP A 157 -8.66 -2.50 14.39
C ASP A 157 -7.92 -1.26 13.89
N PRO A 158 -8.43 -0.57 12.86
CA PRO A 158 -7.79 0.61 12.30
C PRO A 158 -7.68 1.75 13.32
N THR A 159 -8.65 1.89 14.22
CA THR A 159 -8.74 3.04 15.15
C THR A 159 -7.63 3.00 16.19
N SER A 160 -7.33 1.82 16.71
CA SER A 160 -6.24 1.62 17.67
C SER A 160 -4.95 1.09 17.02
N PHE A 161 -4.97 0.88 15.70
CA PHE A 161 -3.92 0.25 14.91
C PHE A 161 -3.43 -1.09 15.51
N LYS A 162 -4.39 -1.88 16.03
CA LYS A 162 -4.11 -3.18 16.69
C LYS A 162 -4.41 -4.34 15.77
N VAL A 163 -3.65 -5.42 15.97
CA VAL A 163 -3.81 -6.68 15.25
C VAL A 163 -4.03 -7.80 16.25
N SER A 164 -4.92 -8.73 15.91
CA SER A 164 -5.17 -9.94 16.67
C SER A 164 -5.14 -11.16 15.75
N PRO A 165 -4.51 -12.29 16.17
CA PRO A 165 -4.66 -13.57 15.49
C PRO A 165 -5.97 -14.29 15.89
N ILE A 166 -6.62 -13.85 16.97
CA ILE A 166 -7.80 -14.48 17.54
C ILE A 166 -9.03 -13.65 17.18
N PHE A 167 -10.10 -14.32 16.72
CA PHE A 167 -11.34 -13.66 16.34
C PHE A 167 -11.85 -12.79 17.50
N PRO A 168 -12.06 -11.49 17.27
CA PRO A 168 -12.56 -10.59 18.30
C PRO A 168 -14.04 -10.92 18.53
N GLY A 169 -14.32 -11.64 19.62
CA GLY A 169 -15.71 -11.91 20.04
C GLY A 169 -16.50 -10.61 20.26
N GLY A 170 -17.83 -10.71 20.24
CA GLY A 170 -18.73 -9.56 20.45
C GLY A 170 -19.58 -9.26 19.23
N MET A 171 -19.47 -8.03 18.70
CA MET A 171 -20.28 -7.51 17.58
C MET A 171 -19.91 -8.10 16.20
N GLY A 172 -18.86 -8.93 16.13
CA GLY A 172 -18.33 -9.47 14.88
C GLY A 172 -17.24 -8.58 14.26
N VAL A 173 -16.94 -8.86 13.00
CA VAL A 173 -15.91 -8.18 12.19
C VAL A 173 -16.50 -7.77 10.85
N LEU A 174 -15.91 -6.76 10.21
CA LEU A 174 -16.24 -6.36 8.84
C LEU A 174 -15.29 -7.05 7.85
N GLU A 175 -15.85 -7.69 6.84
CA GLU A 175 -15.11 -8.25 5.71
C GLU A 175 -15.45 -7.45 4.45
N ILE A 176 -14.42 -7.10 3.68
CA ILE A 176 -14.61 -6.53 2.34
C ILE A 176 -14.65 -7.69 1.35
N GLU A 177 -15.72 -7.83 0.58
CA GLU A 177 -15.74 -8.59 -0.67
C GLU A 177 -15.41 -7.64 -1.83
N ASP A 178 -14.43 -8.03 -2.65
CA ASP A 178 -13.97 -7.20 -3.77
C ASP A 178 -14.55 -7.73 -5.09
N HIS A 179 -15.53 -7.01 -5.62
CA HIS A 179 -16.18 -7.26 -6.91
C HIS A 179 -15.61 -6.35 -8.02
N SER A 180 -14.50 -5.66 -7.76
CA SER A 180 -13.90 -4.71 -8.69
C SER A 180 -13.55 -5.35 -10.03
N LYS A 181 -13.77 -4.59 -11.11
CA LYS A 181 -13.55 -5.06 -12.49
C LYS A 181 -12.67 -4.08 -13.23
N VAL A 182 -11.86 -4.61 -14.16
CA VAL A 182 -11.14 -3.76 -15.11
C VAL A 182 -12.15 -2.94 -15.91
N ASP A 183 -11.95 -1.63 -15.97
CA ASP A 183 -12.78 -0.72 -16.76
C ASP A 183 -12.60 -1.07 -18.25
N PRO A 184 -13.66 -1.54 -18.93
CA PRO A 184 -13.56 -1.98 -20.32
C PRO A 184 -13.14 -0.86 -21.28
N HIS A 185 -13.33 0.41 -20.89
CA HIS A 185 -12.95 1.57 -21.70
C HIS A 185 -11.52 2.04 -21.44
N SER A 186 -10.82 1.44 -20.48
CA SER A 186 -9.49 1.87 -20.05
C SER A 186 -8.32 1.11 -20.68
N VAL A 187 -8.58 0.14 -21.56
CA VAL A 187 -7.53 -0.74 -22.14
C VAL A 187 -6.69 -1.41 -21.03
N GLY A 188 -7.33 -1.82 -19.93
CA GLY A 188 -6.65 -2.46 -18.81
C GLY A 188 -5.97 -1.50 -17.82
N GLN A 189 -6.06 -0.19 -18.02
CA GLN A 189 -5.34 0.78 -17.18
C GLN A 189 -6.10 1.21 -15.92
N ARG A 190 -7.41 0.98 -15.86
CA ARG A 190 -8.25 1.37 -14.72
C ARG A 190 -9.11 0.19 -14.26
N CYS A 191 -9.43 0.18 -12.98
CA CYS A 191 -10.41 -0.69 -12.38
C CYS A 191 -11.56 0.17 -11.82
N LEU A 192 -12.79 -0.28 -12.06
CA LEU A 192 -13.97 0.16 -11.35
C LEU A 192 -13.95 -0.51 -9.99
N LEU A 193 -13.94 0.32 -8.95
CA LEU A 193 -13.97 -0.16 -7.57
C LEU A 193 -15.41 -0.55 -7.22
N ASP A 194 -15.59 -1.79 -6.81
CA ASP A 194 -16.89 -2.32 -6.38
C ASP A 194 -16.66 -3.19 -5.15
N TRP A 195 -16.92 -2.63 -3.98
CA TRP A 195 -16.70 -3.30 -2.70
C TRP A 195 -18.02 -3.49 -1.99
N GLU A 196 -18.24 -4.69 -1.51
CA GLU A 196 -19.33 -5.05 -0.62
C GLU A 196 -18.74 -5.27 0.77
N VAL A 197 -19.26 -4.58 1.78
CA VAL A 197 -18.80 -4.74 3.16
C VAL A 197 -19.82 -5.57 3.93
N CYS A 198 -19.40 -6.75 4.35
CA CYS A 198 -20.23 -7.73 5.05
C CYS A 198 -19.90 -7.74 6.54
N LEU A 199 -20.94 -7.81 7.37
CA LEU A 199 -20.80 -8.09 8.80
C LEU A 199 -20.68 -9.60 9.02
N VAL A 200 -19.60 -10.03 9.65
CA VAL A 200 -19.35 -11.43 10.01
C VAL A 200 -19.37 -11.60 11.52
N VAL A 201 -20.36 -12.34 12.01
CA VAL A 201 -20.57 -12.53 13.46
C VAL A 201 -19.88 -13.77 14.03
N SER A 202 -19.41 -14.68 13.17
CA SER A 202 -18.73 -15.92 13.53
C SER A 202 -17.48 -16.13 12.67
N GLU A 203 -16.39 -16.59 13.28
CA GLU A 203 -15.13 -16.87 12.58
C GLU A 203 -15.28 -17.88 11.43
N HIS A 204 -16.25 -18.79 11.54
CA HIS A 204 -16.52 -19.85 10.55
C HIS A 204 -17.16 -19.31 9.26
N ASP A 205 -17.79 -18.13 9.33
CA ASP A 205 -18.50 -17.53 8.19
C ASP A 205 -17.57 -16.65 7.33
N VAL A 206 -16.35 -16.40 7.80
CA VAL A 206 -15.38 -15.57 7.08
C VAL A 206 -14.93 -16.27 5.80
N SER A 207 -14.94 -15.53 4.69
CA SER A 207 -14.69 -16.08 3.37
C SER A 207 -13.28 -16.66 3.22
N LEU A 208 -13.19 -17.96 2.88
CA LEU A 208 -11.92 -18.60 2.55
C LEU A 208 -11.42 -18.26 1.13
N LYS A 209 -12.27 -17.62 0.29
CA LYS A 209 -11.94 -17.33 -1.11
C LYS A 209 -10.63 -16.56 -1.25
N ARG A 210 -10.37 -15.61 -0.36
CA ARG A 210 -9.16 -14.77 -0.41
C ARG A 210 -7.88 -15.52 -0.07
N LEU A 211 -7.93 -16.54 0.80
CA LEU A 211 -6.78 -17.41 1.08
C LEU A 211 -6.37 -18.22 -0.15
N CYS A 212 -7.33 -18.60 -1.00
CA CYS A 212 -7.08 -19.40 -2.21
C CYS A 212 -6.65 -18.56 -3.42
N LEU A 213 -7.01 -17.26 -3.46
CA LEU A 213 -6.71 -16.37 -4.59
C LEU A 213 -5.23 -15.91 -4.63
N HIS A 214 -4.44 -16.23 -3.61
CA HIS A 214 -3.03 -15.83 -3.49
C HIS A 214 -2.05 -16.72 -4.27
N ASN A 215 -2.53 -17.53 -5.21
CA ASN A 215 -1.66 -18.03 -6.26
C ASN A 215 -1.28 -16.83 -7.15
N PRO A 216 0.00 -16.42 -7.23
CA PRO A 216 0.38 -15.27 -8.02
C PRO A 216 -0.10 -15.52 -9.44
N ARG A 217 -1.00 -14.67 -9.92
CA ARG A 217 -1.26 -14.58 -11.36
C ARG A 217 0.06 -14.14 -11.98
N VAL A 218 0.86 -15.12 -12.40
CA VAL A 218 1.93 -14.92 -13.37
C VAL A 218 1.31 -14.07 -14.48
N PRO A 219 1.89 -12.91 -14.83
CA PRO A 219 1.48 -12.22 -16.04
C PRO A 219 1.80 -13.18 -17.18
N SER A 220 0.78 -13.84 -17.73
CA SER A 220 0.88 -14.65 -18.94
C SER A 220 1.02 -13.71 -20.13
N THR A 221 2.14 -13.01 -20.18
CA THR A 221 2.62 -12.26 -21.34
C THR A 221 3.93 -12.86 -21.82
N THR A 222 3.92 -14.17 -22.02
CA THR A 222 4.80 -14.81 -23.01
C THR A 222 3.91 -15.70 -23.83
N ARG A 223 3.51 -15.23 -25.02
CA ARG A 223 3.01 -16.15 -26.05
C ARG A 223 4.09 -17.23 -26.22
N PRO A 224 3.73 -18.52 -26.25
CA PRO A 224 4.70 -19.54 -26.63
C PRO A 224 5.22 -19.14 -28.02
N ARG A 225 6.51 -18.84 -28.12
CA ARG A 225 7.17 -18.78 -29.41
C ARG A 225 7.25 -20.23 -29.85
N GLU A 226 6.42 -20.62 -30.83
CA GLU A 226 6.63 -21.87 -31.56
C GLU A 226 8.08 -21.86 -32.06
N LEU A 227 8.92 -22.70 -31.46
CA LEU A 227 10.23 -22.98 -31.97
C LEU A 227 10.04 -23.93 -33.14
N THR A 228 10.08 -23.39 -34.36
CA THR A 228 10.26 -24.19 -35.57
C THR A 228 11.63 -24.86 -35.52
N LEU A 229 11.64 -26.14 -35.86
CA LEU A 229 12.74 -27.09 -35.75
C LEU A 229 13.78 -26.92 -36.88
N GLU A 230 14.18 -25.70 -37.17
CA GLU A 230 15.24 -25.38 -38.12
C GLU A 230 16.04 -24.20 -37.59
N GLU A 231 17.17 -24.46 -36.94
CA GLU A 231 18.35 -23.59 -36.88
C GLU A 231 19.42 -24.23 -35.95
N PHE A 232 20.14 -25.21 -36.49
CA PHE A 232 21.51 -25.52 -36.04
C PHE A 232 22.41 -25.48 -37.28
N PRO A 233 23.35 -24.53 -37.38
CA PRO A 233 24.51 -24.71 -38.22
C PRO A 233 25.61 -25.39 -37.38
N TYR A 234 26.13 -26.48 -37.97
CA TYR A 234 27.36 -27.25 -37.70
C TYR A 234 28.21 -26.88 -36.48
#